data_AF-A0A919BI70-F1
#
_entry.id   AF-A0A919BI70-F1
#
_cell.length_a   1.000
_cell.length_b   1.000
_cell.length_c   1.000
_cell.angle_alpha   90.00
_cell.angle_beta   90.00
_cell.angle_gamma   90.00
#
_symmetry.space_group_name_H-M   'P 1'
#
loop_
_entity.id
_entity.type
_entity.pdbx_description
1 polymer ?
#
loop_
_entity_poly.entity_id
_entity_poly.type
_entity_poly.pdbx_seq_one_letter_code
_entity_poly.pdbx_strand_id
1 'polypeptide(L)'
;MIFKSILALMVLLPPFTFANQPLVIAHRGASGYLPDHTLAGKAMAHQMSPDFIEQDVVMTKDDQLVVLHDLYLNHNSDVAEKFPNRARADGKFYVIDFTFDELKTLRISSAFYNDANQIKAKYPRRFPLFSSVFSVHTFAQEIELIQGLNQVTGKQIGIYPEIKAPWFHQQQGKDITKAVLMELKKYGYQSKQDNIYLQSFDPVALKRIKTTLFAELNMQVKLVQLVAETNWQETQVLNNNTWTNYNYDTMLTKQGLQQVAQYADGIGPWHGSLIIEGRDKTQAIKQAKKIVSNAQTLGLVVHPYTFRKDDLPWYVNSYKDWVIMYKEKIHIDGIFTDFTAETIDILKASSDQ
;
A
#
# COMPACT_ATOMS: atom_id res chain seq x y z
N MET A 1 -19.82 -26.78 -66.35
CA MET A 1 -19.95 -25.98 -65.11
C MET A 1 -18.88 -26.42 -64.14
N ILE A 2 -17.84 -25.61 -63.95
CA ILE A 2 -16.67 -25.92 -63.11
C ILE A 2 -16.89 -25.25 -61.76
N PHE A 3 -17.09 -26.03 -60.69
CA PHE A 3 -17.07 -25.53 -59.32
C PHE A 3 -15.61 -25.38 -58.87
N LYS A 4 -15.15 -24.13 -58.70
CA LYS A 4 -13.90 -23.83 -58.00
C LYS A 4 -14.21 -23.67 -56.52
N SER A 5 -13.78 -24.63 -55.70
CA SER A 5 -13.75 -24.51 -54.25
C SER A 5 -12.62 -23.56 -53.84
N ILE A 6 -12.98 -22.43 -53.23
CA ILE A 6 -12.02 -21.51 -52.60
C ILE A 6 -11.85 -21.97 -51.15
N LEU A 7 -10.68 -22.53 -50.84
CA LEU A 7 -10.27 -22.85 -49.48
C LEU A 7 -9.74 -21.56 -48.84
N ALA A 8 -10.50 -20.95 -47.93
CA ALA A 8 -10.06 -19.81 -47.16
C ALA A 8 -9.09 -20.28 -46.06
N LEU A 9 -7.80 -19.98 -46.23
CA LEU A 9 -6.76 -20.23 -45.24
C LEU A 9 -6.91 -19.21 -44.10
N MET A 10 -7.55 -19.62 -43.01
CA MET A 10 -7.72 -18.79 -41.80
C MET A 10 -6.39 -18.80 -41.04
N VAL A 11 -5.56 -17.78 -41.26
CA VAL A 11 -4.32 -17.57 -40.51
C VAL A 11 -4.71 -17.13 -39.10
N LEU A 12 -4.65 -18.07 -38.16
CA LEU A 12 -4.71 -17.80 -36.72
C LEU A 12 -3.43 -17.05 -36.32
N LEU A 13 -3.50 -15.72 -36.31
CA LEU A 13 -2.49 -14.91 -35.62
C LEU A 13 -2.60 -15.23 -34.12
N PRO A 14 -1.49 -15.51 -33.42
CA PRO A 14 -1.52 -15.63 -31.98
C PRO A 14 -2.02 -14.31 -31.39
N PRO A 15 -2.84 -14.31 -30.32
CA PRO A 15 -3.20 -13.09 -29.64
C PRO A 15 -1.91 -12.37 -29.22
N PHE A 16 -1.73 -11.14 -29.69
CA PHE A 16 -0.75 -10.23 -29.11
C PHE A 16 -1.14 -10.06 -27.64
N THR A 17 -0.45 -10.74 -26.74
CA THR A 17 -0.49 -10.43 -25.32
C THR A 17 0.25 -9.12 -25.16
N PHE A 18 -0.46 -7.99 -25.22
CA PHE A 18 0.06 -6.78 -24.61
C PHE A 18 0.36 -7.14 -23.16
N ALA A 19 1.63 -7.13 -22.78
CA ALA A 19 2.00 -7.18 -21.37
C ALA A 19 1.27 -6.00 -20.72
N ASN A 20 0.33 -6.30 -19.82
CA ASN A 20 -0.46 -5.26 -19.18
C ASN A 20 0.51 -4.33 -18.42
N GLN A 21 0.36 -3.02 -18.57
CA GLN A 21 1.22 -2.08 -17.84
C GLN A 21 1.07 -2.33 -16.34
N PRO A 22 2.16 -2.24 -15.55
CA PRO A 22 2.05 -2.28 -14.11
C PRO A 22 1.10 -1.18 -13.62
N LEU A 23 0.20 -1.52 -12.70
CA LEU A 23 -0.65 -0.55 -12.02
C LEU A 23 0.20 0.48 -11.28
N VAL A 24 -0.21 1.74 -11.28
CA VAL A 24 0.41 2.79 -10.45
C VAL A 24 -0.46 3.00 -9.23
N ILE A 25 0.13 2.77 -8.05
CA ILE A 25 -0.50 3.03 -6.76
C ILE A 25 0.17 4.24 -6.11
N ALA A 26 -0.61 5.31 -5.87
CA ALA A 26 -0.14 6.50 -5.18
C ALA A 26 0.01 6.21 -3.69
N HIS A 27 1.25 5.90 -3.27
CA HIS A 27 1.59 5.53 -1.91
C HIS A 27 1.39 6.73 -0.98
N ARG A 28 0.40 6.61 -0.10
CA ARG A 28 -0.12 7.65 0.80
C ARG A 28 -0.60 8.93 0.08
N GLY A 29 -1.00 8.82 -1.19
CA GLY A 29 -1.32 9.95 -2.06
C GLY A 29 -0.09 10.52 -2.77
N ALA A 30 -0.09 11.83 -3.04
CA ALA A 30 1.04 12.53 -3.67
C ALA A 30 2.14 12.85 -2.64
N SER A 31 2.59 11.85 -1.89
CA SER A 31 3.43 12.00 -0.68
C SER A 31 4.86 12.48 -0.96
N GLY A 32 5.31 12.45 -2.22
CA GLY A 32 6.52 13.13 -2.67
C GLY A 32 6.41 14.65 -2.73
N TYR A 33 5.18 15.19 -2.65
CA TYR A 33 4.88 16.61 -2.90
C TYR A 33 4.13 17.30 -1.76
N LEU A 34 3.26 16.57 -1.06
CA LEU A 34 2.46 17.06 0.08
C LEU A 34 2.62 16.11 1.27
N PRO A 35 2.34 16.55 2.52
CA PRO A 35 2.36 15.65 3.66
C PRO A 35 1.49 14.42 3.41
N ASP A 36 2.01 13.26 3.83
CA ASP A 36 1.38 11.97 3.55
C ASP A 36 0.00 11.87 4.17
N HIS A 37 -0.91 11.16 3.50
CA HIS A 37 -2.28 10.97 3.94
C HIS A 37 -3.06 12.25 4.25
N THR A 38 -2.75 13.39 3.63
CA THR A 38 -3.63 14.57 3.69
C THR A 38 -4.65 14.54 2.55
N LEU A 39 -5.88 15.00 2.77
CA LEU A 39 -6.88 15.11 1.68
C LEU A 39 -6.35 15.94 0.49
N ALA A 40 -5.52 16.96 0.74
CA ALA A 40 -4.83 17.72 -0.31
C ALA A 40 -3.89 16.83 -1.14
N GLY A 41 -3.08 15.99 -0.49
CA GLY A 41 -2.23 14.99 -1.15
C GLY A 41 -3.04 13.96 -1.94
N LYS A 42 -4.23 13.57 -1.47
CA LYS A 42 -5.14 12.66 -2.17
C LYS A 42 -5.79 13.29 -3.39
N ALA A 43 -6.25 14.54 -3.28
CA ALA A 43 -6.80 15.28 -4.42
C ALA A 43 -5.73 15.51 -5.51
N MET A 44 -4.49 15.83 -5.11
CA MET A 44 -3.38 15.95 -6.04
C MET A 44 -3.07 14.60 -6.72
N ALA A 45 -3.02 13.50 -5.97
CA ALA A 45 -2.84 12.17 -6.54
C ALA A 45 -3.96 11.81 -7.52
N HIS A 46 -5.22 12.08 -7.18
CA HIS A 46 -6.35 11.85 -8.09
C HIS A 46 -6.18 12.59 -9.42
N GLN A 47 -5.70 13.83 -9.38
CA GLN A 47 -5.40 14.59 -10.59
C GLN A 47 -4.29 13.95 -11.43
N MET A 48 -3.27 13.38 -10.79
CA MET A 48 -2.20 12.61 -11.46
C MET A 48 -2.69 11.32 -12.12
N SER A 49 -3.91 10.88 -11.80
CA SER A 49 -4.60 9.73 -12.40
C SER A 49 -3.89 8.37 -12.23
N PRO A 50 -3.48 7.99 -11.00
CA PRO A 50 -3.08 6.61 -10.71
C PRO A 50 -4.27 5.66 -10.88
N ASP A 51 -3.96 4.37 -10.97
CA ASP A 51 -4.98 3.32 -10.89
C ASP A 51 -5.60 3.25 -9.49
N PHE A 52 -4.78 3.43 -8.45
CA PHE A 52 -5.19 3.37 -7.04
C PHE A 52 -4.54 4.45 -6.18
N ILE A 53 -5.25 4.86 -5.13
CA ILE A 53 -4.72 5.71 -4.05
C ILE A 53 -4.77 4.93 -2.74
N GLU A 54 -3.67 4.86 -2.02
CA GLU A 54 -3.52 4.05 -0.80
C GLU A 54 -3.99 4.78 0.47
N GLN A 55 -4.57 4.04 1.43
CA GLN A 55 -4.91 4.50 2.78
C GLN A 55 -4.21 3.63 3.82
N ASP A 56 -3.59 4.21 4.84
CA ASP A 56 -3.17 3.47 6.04
C ASP A 56 -4.19 3.71 7.14
N VAL A 57 -4.86 2.66 7.62
CA VAL A 57 -6.00 2.82 8.54
C VAL A 57 -5.64 2.34 9.95
N VAL A 58 -5.87 3.21 10.93
CA VAL A 58 -5.76 2.97 12.38
C VAL A 58 -7.05 3.42 13.09
N MET A 59 -7.27 3.00 14.34
CA MET A 59 -8.43 3.43 15.14
C MET A 59 -8.09 4.42 16.24
N THR A 60 -9.02 5.35 16.47
CA THR A 60 -9.02 6.29 17.59
C THR A 60 -9.59 5.66 18.86
N LYS A 61 -9.51 6.40 19.96
CA LYS A 61 -10.10 6.04 21.26
C LYS A 61 -11.61 5.80 21.18
N ASP A 62 -12.31 6.66 20.43
CA ASP A 62 -13.76 6.69 20.18
C ASP A 62 -14.17 5.93 18.90
N ASP A 63 -13.39 4.92 18.54
CA ASP A 63 -13.70 3.93 17.51
C ASP A 63 -13.87 4.48 16.08
N GLN A 64 -13.33 5.67 15.81
CA GLN A 64 -13.26 6.21 14.46
C GLN A 64 -12.06 5.61 13.71
N LEU A 65 -12.26 5.31 12.43
CA LEU A 65 -11.18 4.91 11.51
C LEU A 65 -10.55 6.17 10.91
N VAL A 66 -9.26 6.38 11.13
CA VAL A 66 -8.51 7.53 10.61
C VAL A 66 -7.37 7.08 9.72
N VAL A 67 -6.97 7.96 8.80
CA VAL A 67 -5.92 7.65 7.81
C VAL A 67 -4.57 8.18 8.27
N LEU A 68 -3.73 7.30 8.82
CA LEU A 68 -2.38 7.59 9.35
C LEU A 68 -1.50 6.35 9.21
N HIS A 69 -0.25 6.53 8.77
CA HIS A 69 0.69 5.42 8.60
C HIS A 69 1.13 4.79 9.92
N ASP A 70 1.52 5.61 10.89
CA ASP A 70 2.03 5.14 12.18
C ASP A 70 0.89 4.96 13.19
N LEU A 71 1.05 4.02 14.12
CA LEU A 71 0.21 3.91 15.32
C LEU A 71 0.37 5.10 16.28
N TYR A 72 1.37 5.94 16.05
CA TYR A 72 1.79 7.02 16.90
C TYR A 72 1.98 8.32 16.11
N LEU A 73 1.78 9.44 16.79
CA LEU A 73 1.71 10.78 16.19
C LEU A 73 3.05 11.55 16.25
N ASN A 74 4.11 10.90 16.74
CA ASN A 74 5.39 11.51 17.11
C ASN A 74 6.17 12.16 15.97
N HIS A 75 5.95 11.73 14.72
CA HIS A 75 6.85 12.02 13.60
C HIS A 75 6.18 12.78 12.45
N ASN A 76 4.90 13.14 12.57
CA ASN A 76 4.17 13.85 11.53
C ASN A 76 3.14 14.85 12.08
N SER A 77 3.19 15.17 13.37
CA SER A 77 2.25 16.10 13.99
C SER A 77 2.88 16.94 15.11
N ASP A 78 2.14 17.93 15.59
CA ASP A 78 2.49 18.75 16.76
C ASP A 78 1.95 18.19 18.09
N VAL A 79 1.64 16.88 18.16
CA VAL A 79 1.01 16.24 19.34
C VAL A 79 1.77 16.48 20.64
N ALA A 80 3.10 16.50 20.62
CA ALA A 80 3.93 16.69 21.81
C ALA A 80 3.83 18.12 22.37
N GLU A 81 3.62 19.11 21.49
CA GLU A 81 3.38 20.50 21.88
C GLU A 81 1.95 20.67 22.43
N LYS A 82 0.97 20.07 21.73
CA LYS A 82 -0.45 20.27 22.03
C LYS A 82 -0.95 19.46 23.22
N PHE A 83 -0.42 18.26 23.41
CA PHE A 83 -0.83 17.30 24.43
C PHE A 83 0.37 16.70 25.17
N PRO A 84 1.25 17.51 25.80
CA PRO A 84 2.56 17.06 26.29
C PRO A 84 2.48 15.92 27.33
N ASN A 85 1.39 15.83 28.08
CA ASN A 85 1.21 14.85 29.16
C ASN A 85 0.45 13.59 28.72
N ARG A 86 0.31 13.34 27.41
CA ARG A 86 -0.48 12.23 26.86
C ARG A 86 0.34 11.11 26.23
N ALA A 87 1.66 11.18 26.32
CA ALA A 87 2.51 10.06 25.93
C ALA A 87 2.32 8.88 26.89
N ARG A 88 2.42 7.65 26.36
CA ARG A 88 2.59 6.46 27.21
C ARG A 88 4.01 6.41 27.79
N ALA A 89 4.26 5.45 28.66
CA ALA A 89 5.54 5.31 29.37
C ALA A 89 6.78 5.14 28.45
N ASP A 90 6.56 4.71 27.20
CA ASP A 90 7.59 4.60 26.16
C ASP A 90 7.85 5.91 25.40
N GLY A 91 7.22 7.02 25.80
CA GLY A 91 7.36 8.34 25.18
C GLY A 91 6.57 8.54 23.88
N LYS A 92 5.70 7.59 23.52
CA LYS A 92 4.91 7.66 22.28
C LYS A 92 3.48 8.14 22.51
N PHE A 93 2.96 8.89 21.56
CA PHE A 93 1.58 9.38 21.54
C PHE A 93 0.75 8.50 20.61
N TYR A 94 0.08 7.49 21.14
CA TYR A 94 -0.66 6.52 20.35
C TYR A 94 -2.00 7.09 19.88
N VAL A 95 -2.33 6.90 18.61
CA VAL A 95 -3.61 7.37 18.01
C VAL A 95 -4.82 6.85 18.79
N ILE A 96 -4.75 5.60 19.25
CA ILE A 96 -5.83 4.94 20.00
C ILE A 96 -6.13 5.57 21.37
N ASP A 97 -5.25 6.46 21.87
CA ASP A 97 -5.45 7.17 23.13
C ASP A 97 -6.17 8.51 22.96
N PHE A 98 -6.39 8.95 21.72
CA PHE A 98 -7.05 10.22 21.37
C PHE A 98 -8.39 9.98 20.69
N THR A 99 -9.36 10.82 20.99
CA THR A 99 -10.63 10.92 20.24
C THR A 99 -10.40 11.56 18.88
N PHE A 100 -11.29 11.32 17.91
CA PHE A 100 -11.16 11.96 16.61
C PHE A 100 -11.22 13.50 16.71
N ASP A 101 -12.06 14.04 17.59
CA ASP A 101 -12.13 15.49 17.82
C ASP A 101 -10.80 16.06 18.33
N GLU A 102 -10.09 15.36 19.23
CA GLU A 102 -8.74 15.76 19.64
C GLU A 102 -7.76 15.73 18.43
N LEU A 103 -7.77 14.66 17.64
CA LEU A 103 -6.88 14.49 16.48
C LEU A 103 -7.09 15.56 15.41
N LYS A 104 -8.34 15.97 15.16
CA LYS A 104 -8.66 17.05 14.20
C LYS A 104 -8.01 18.38 14.57
N THR A 105 -7.68 18.58 15.83
CA THR A 105 -7.04 19.82 16.27
C THR A 105 -5.53 19.84 15.99
N LEU A 106 -4.90 18.69 15.71
CA LEU A 106 -3.47 18.62 15.45
C LEU A 106 -3.12 19.25 14.09
N ARG A 107 -1.93 19.85 14.01
CA ARG A 107 -1.32 20.19 12.73
C ARG A 107 -0.56 18.97 12.22
N ILE A 108 -0.91 18.52 11.03
CA ILE A 108 -0.17 17.47 10.32
C ILE A 108 0.91 18.11 9.44
N SER A 109 2.07 17.47 9.40
CA SER A 109 3.26 17.90 8.69
C SER A 109 3.88 16.73 7.94
N SER A 110 4.75 17.01 6.97
CA SER A 110 5.64 15.99 6.41
C SER A 110 6.45 15.30 7.51
N ALA A 111 6.82 14.05 7.27
CA ALA A 111 7.55 13.23 8.24
C ALA A 111 8.88 13.87 8.68
N PHE A 112 9.16 13.79 9.98
CA PHE A 112 10.38 14.30 10.61
C PHE A 112 10.93 13.33 11.66
N TYR A 113 12.21 13.50 11.99
CA TYR A 113 12.87 12.88 13.13
C TYR A 113 13.03 13.89 14.26
N ASN A 114 12.99 13.41 15.50
CA ASN A 114 13.37 14.17 16.67
C ASN A 114 14.85 13.88 16.96
N ASP A 115 15.73 14.86 16.78
CA ASP A 115 17.17 14.75 17.01
C ASP A 115 17.62 15.86 17.97
N ALA A 116 18.09 15.51 19.16
CA ALA A 116 18.68 16.44 20.14
C ALA A 116 17.90 17.77 20.34
N ASN A 117 16.57 17.68 20.56
CA ASN A 117 15.64 18.82 20.70
C ASN A 117 15.37 19.64 19.43
N GLN A 118 15.72 19.12 18.25
CA GLN A 118 15.35 19.71 16.96
C GLN A 118 14.56 18.72 16.12
N ILE A 119 13.62 19.25 15.35
CA ILE A 119 12.91 18.48 14.32
C ILE A 119 13.70 18.56 13.01
N LYS A 120 13.96 17.40 12.39
CA LYS A 120 14.65 17.31 11.09
C LYS A 120 13.75 16.62 10.08
N ALA A 121 13.51 17.26 8.95
CA ALA A 121 12.71 16.68 7.88
C ALA A 121 13.33 15.36 7.41
N LYS A 122 12.52 14.28 7.36
CA LYS A 122 12.96 12.97 6.86
C LYS A 122 13.37 13.05 5.39
N TYR A 123 12.61 13.83 4.61
CA TYR A 123 12.89 14.11 3.19
C TYR A 123 12.98 15.63 2.98
N PRO A 124 14.18 16.24 3.07
CA PRO A 124 14.35 17.70 3.09
C PRO A 124 13.88 18.43 1.83
N ARG A 125 13.69 17.73 0.71
CA ARG A 125 13.23 18.30 -0.57
C ARG A 125 11.72 18.12 -0.83
N ARG A 126 10.98 17.57 0.14
CA ARG A 126 9.51 17.47 0.08
C ARG A 126 8.86 18.70 0.72
N PHE A 127 7.54 18.66 0.90
CA PHE A 127 6.79 19.76 1.48
C PHE A 127 7.39 20.20 2.84
N PRO A 128 7.65 21.50 3.06
CA PRO A 128 8.31 21.98 4.27
C PRO A 128 7.53 21.67 5.55
N LEU A 129 8.25 21.34 6.63
CA LEU A 129 7.64 21.00 7.92
C LEU A 129 6.77 22.15 8.43
N PHE A 130 5.57 21.81 8.90
CA PHE A 130 4.61 22.73 9.53
C PHE A 130 4.29 24.01 8.75
N SER A 131 4.58 24.04 7.44
CA SER A 131 4.08 25.08 6.53
C SER A 131 2.63 24.78 6.15
N SER A 132 1.81 25.83 5.96
CA SER A 132 0.37 25.67 5.67
C SER A 132 -0.39 24.91 6.77
N VAL A 133 -1.61 24.46 6.47
CA VAL A 133 -2.51 23.75 7.40
C VAL A 133 -2.95 22.43 6.78
N PHE A 134 -2.69 21.35 7.50
CA PHE A 134 -3.18 20.00 7.19
C PHE A 134 -3.68 19.35 8.48
N SER A 135 -4.69 18.49 8.37
CA SER A 135 -5.35 17.85 9.51
C SER A 135 -5.55 16.36 9.25
N VAL A 136 -5.72 15.60 10.33
CA VAL A 136 -6.19 14.19 10.26
C VAL A 136 -7.62 14.16 9.71
N HIS A 137 -7.92 13.13 8.92
CA HIS A 137 -9.27 12.82 8.43
C HIS A 137 -9.63 11.35 8.67
N THR A 138 -10.93 11.06 8.63
CA THR A 138 -11.43 9.68 8.73
C THR A 138 -11.30 8.93 7.42
N PHE A 139 -11.27 7.61 7.48
CA PHE A 139 -11.29 6.77 6.28
C PHE A 139 -12.54 7.04 5.42
N ALA A 140 -13.69 7.25 6.05
CA ALA A 140 -14.95 7.64 5.41
C ALA A 140 -14.80 8.92 4.58
N GLN A 141 -14.23 9.98 5.17
CA GLN A 141 -14.00 11.26 4.48
C GLN A 141 -13.08 11.11 3.27
N GLU A 142 -12.10 10.21 3.30
CA GLU A 142 -11.25 9.96 2.15
C GLU A 142 -11.97 9.18 1.04
N ILE A 143 -12.77 8.18 1.39
CA ILE A 143 -13.61 7.47 0.42
C ILE A 143 -14.56 8.45 -0.27
N GLU A 144 -15.22 9.31 0.50
CA GLU A 144 -16.11 10.35 -0.03
C GLU A 144 -15.38 11.30 -0.99
N LEU A 145 -14.17 11.72 -0.66
CA LEU A 145 -13.34 12.53 -1.55
C LEU A 145 -13.07 11.81 -2.87
N ILE A 146 -12.60 10.56 -2.82
CA ILE A 146 -12.22 9.79 -4.03
C ILE A 146 -13.45 9.49 -4.88
N GLN A 147 -14.56 9.03 -4.29
CA GLN A 147 -15.81 8.77 -5.00
C GLN A 147 -16.40 10.04 -5.61
N GLY A 148 -16.41 11.16 -4.86
CA GLY A 148 -16.86 12.46 -5.36
C GLY A 148 -16.01 12.96 -6.53
N LEU A 149 -14.68 12.86 -6.43
CA LEU A 149 -13.76 13.19 -7.53
C LEU A 149 -13.97 12.28 -8.75
N ASN A 150 -14.16 10.97 -8.56
CA ASN A 150 -14.51 10.05 -9.65
C ASN A 150 -15.80 10.47 -10.36
N GLN A 151 -16.85 10.80 -9.61
CA GLN A 151 -18.12 11.26 -10.16
C GLN A 151 -17.97 12.51 -11.05
N VAL A 152 -17.22 13.53 -10.61
CA VAL A 152 -17.11 14.80 -11.35
C VAL A 152 -16.09 14.76 -12.50
N THR A 153 -15.09 13.90 -12.42
CA THR A 153 -14.04 13.76 -13.44
C THR A 153 -14.32 12.66 -14.47
N GLY A 154 -15.24 11.75 -14.18
CA GLY A 154 -15.47 10.53 -14.95
C GLY A 154 -14.35 9.48 -14.83
N LYS A 155 -13.36 9.69 -13.96
CA LYS A 155 -12.32 8.70 -13.67
C LYS A 155 -12.86 7.60 -12.75
N GLN A 156 -12.21 6.45 -12.77
CA GLN A 156 -12.55 5.29 -11.95
C GLN A 156 -11.39 4.90 -11.02
N ILE A 157 -10.77 5.88 -10.35
CA ILE A 157 -9.62 5.65 -9.48
C ILE A 157 -10.03 4.80 -8.27
N GLY A 158 -9.30 3.72 -8.02
CA GLY A 158 -9.55 2.80 -6.91
C GLY A 158 -8.94 3.24 -5.57
N ILE A 159 -9.33 2.53 -4.51
CA ILE A 159 -8.75 2.68 -3.17
C ILE A 159 -7.89 1.46 -2.80
N TYR A 160 -6.85 1.67 -2.01
CA TYR A 160 -5.94 0.61 -1.60
C TYR A 160 -5.70 0.68 -0.08
N PRO A 161 -6.70 0.37 0.76
CA PRO A 161 -6.57 0.45 2.21
C PRO A 161 -5.65 -0.64 2.79
N GLU A 162 -4.78 -0.24 3.70
CA GLU A 162 -4.02 -1.07 4.62
C GLU A 162 -4.66 -1.06 6.01
N ILE A 163 -4.88 -2.24 6.58
CA ILE A 163 -5.19 -2.38 8.01
C ILE A 163 -3.87 -2.41 8.79
N LYS A 164 -3.54 -1.30 9.47
CA LYS A 164 -2.30 -1.17 10.25
C LYS A 164 -2.39 -1.93 11.57
N ALA A 165 -1.40 -2.80 11.81
CA ALA A 165 -1.19 -3.53 13.06
C ALA A 165 -2.49 -4.00 13.76
N PRO A 166 -3.30 -4.85 13.11
CA PRO A 166 -4.54 -5.35 13.73
C PRO A 166 -4.28 -6.10 15.04
N TRP A 167 -3.12 -6.75 15.19
CA TRP A 167 -2.64 -7.33 16.44
C TRP A 167 -2.60 -6.32 17.60
N PHE A 168 -2.11 -5.10 17.36
CA PHE A 168 -2.03 -4.06 18.38
C PHE A 168 -3.42 -3.61 18.78
N HIS A 169 -4.30 -3.35 17.79
CA HIS A 169 -5.69 -2.98 18.05
C HIS A 169 -6.42 -4.05 18.87
N GLN A 170 -6.18 -5.34 18.58
CA GLN A 170 -6.73 -6.45 19.36
C GLN A 170 -6.23 -6.44 20.81
N GLN A 171 -4.94 -6.17 21.05
CA GLN A 171 -4.40 -6.00 22.41
C GLN A 171 -5.07 -4.83 23.15
N GLN A 172 -5.50 -3.80 22.42
CA GLN A 172 -6.23 -2.65 22.97
C GLN A 172 -7.76 -2.87 23.01
N GLY A 173 -8.24 -4.09 22.75
CA GLY A 173 -9.66 -4.45 22.82
C GLY A 173 -10.51 -3.96 21.65
N LYS A 174 -9.89 -3.61 20.51
CA LYS A 174 -10.57 -3.11 19.31
C LYS A 174 -10.43 -4.07 18.13
N ASP A 175 -11.48 -4.20 17.33
CA ASP A 175 -11.50 -5.02 16.11
C ASP A 175 -11.46 -4.14 14.85
N ILE A 176 -10.28 -3.58 14.57
CA ILE A 176 -10.08 -2.74 13.38
C ILE A 176 -10.37 -3.49 12.09
N THR A 177 -10.07 -4.78 12.03
CA THR A 177 -10.28 -5.59 10.82
C THR A 177 -11.76 -5.63 10.44
N LYS A 178 -12.65 -5.90 11.41
CA LYS A 178 -14.09 -5.89 11.14
C LYS A 178 -14.62 -4.48 10.87
N ALA A 179 -14.14 -3.47 11.61
CA ALA A 179 -14.54 -2.08 11.41
C ALA A 179 -14.23 -1.58 9.99
N VAL A 180 -13.02 -1.85 9.48
CA VAL A 180 -12.62 -1.47 8.11
C VAL A 180 -13.51 -2.15 7.06
N LEU A 181 -13.79 -3.44 7.20
CA LEU A 181 -14.67 -4.16 6.27
C LEU A 181 -16.10 -3.61 6.27
N MET A 182 -16.62 -3.25 7.44
CA MET A 182 -17.95 -2.64 7.56
C MET A 182 -18.00 -1.26 6.88
N GLU A 183 -16.97 -0.43 7.04
CA GLU A 183 -16.89 0.88 6.37
C GLU A 183 -16.78 0.72 4.85
N LEU A 184 -15.94 -0.20 4.38
CA LEU A 184 -15.83 -0.54 2.96
C LEU A 184 -17.18 -0.97 2.36
N LYS A 185 -17.89 -1.88 3.05
CA LYS A 185 -19.20 -2.36 2.62
C LYS A 185 -20.22 -1.23 2.55
N LYS A 186 -20.22 -0.31 3.53
CA LYS A 186 -21.09 0.88 3.58
C LYS A 186 -20.92 1.78 2.35
N TYR A 187 -19.70 1.90 1.82
CA TYR A 187 -19.41 2.68 0.60
C TYR A 187 -19.45 1.85 -0.70
N GLY A 188 -19.93 0.61 -0.66
CA GLY A 188 -20.18 -0.21 -1.85
C GLY A 188 -19.02 -1.11 -2.29
N TYR A 189 -17.91 -1.18 -1.55
CA TYR A 189 -16.81 -2.10 -1.86
C TYR A 189 -17.09 -3.47 -1.25
N GLN A 190 -17.56 -4.42 -2.06
CA GLN A 190 -18.10 -5.70 -1.59
C GLN A 190 -17.59 -6.91 -2.38
N SER A 191 -16.92 -6.71 -3.51
CA SER A 191 -16.59 -7.77 -4.45
C SER A 191 -15.20 -7.59 -5.07
N LYS A 192 -14.70 -8.61 -5.78
CA LYS A 192 -13.40 -8.53 -6.47
C LYS A 192 -13.43 -7.63 -7.71
N GLN A 193 -14.64 -7.34 -8.20
CA GLN A 193 -14.91 -6.49 -9.34
C GLN A 193 -14.80 -5.00 -8.99
N ASP A 194 -14.96 -4.66 -7.70
CA ASP A 194 -14.80 -3.29 -7.23
C ASP A 194 -13.33 -2.85 -7.34
N ASN A 195 -13.13 -1.54 -7.55
CA ASN A 195 -11.80 -0.94 -7.66
C ASN A 195 -11.17 -0.77 -6.28
N ILE A 196 -10.85 -1.91 -5.65
CA ILE A 196 -10.23 -2.00 -4.33
C ILE A 196 -9.23 -3.16 -4.24
N TYR A 197 -8.13 -2.92 -3.52
CA TYR A 197 -7.32 -3.95 -2.89
C TYR A 197 -7.22 -3.65 -1.39
N LEU A 198 -7.49 -4.64 -0.55
CA LEU A 198 -7.32 -4.54 0.90
C LEU A 198 -6.03 -5.24 1.30
N GLN A 199 -5.11 -4.51 1.92
CA GLN A 199 -3.80 -5.04 2.33
C GLN A 199 -3.60 -5.07 3.84
N SER A 200 -2.68 -5.92 4.27
CA SER A 200 -2.13 -5.89 5.62
C SER A 200 -0.82 -6.67 5.67
N PHE A 201 0.06 -6.28 6.59
CA PHE A 201 1.22 -7.08 6.98
C PHE A 201 0.84 -8.33 7.77
N ASP A 202 -0.33 -8.35 8.41
CA ASP A 202 -0.73 -9.39 9.34
C ASP A 202 -1.44 -10.57 8.62
N PRO A 203 -0.78 -11.73 8.46
CA PRO A 203 -1.37 -12.88 7.80
C PRO A 203 -2.50 -13.52 8.61
N VAL A 204 -2.52 -13.34 9.94
CA VAL A 204 -3.61 -13.85 10.80
C VAL A 204 -4.88 -13.05 10.53
N ALA A 205 -4.76 -11.72 10.41
CA ALA A 205 -5.87 -10.86 10.04
C ALA A 205 -6.40 -11.20 8.63
N LEU A 206 -5.53 -11.31 7.61
CA LEU A 206 -5.97 -11.64 6.25
C LEU A 206 -6.63 -13.02 6.15
N LYS A 207 -6.11 -14.03 6.86
CA LYS A 207 -6.76 -15.35 6.96
C LYS A 207 -8.12 -15.25 7.62
N ARG A 208 -8.25 -14.52 8.74
CA ARG A 208 -9.53 -14.28 9.41
C ARG A 208 -10.55 -13.60 8.50
N ILE A 209 -10.11 -12.62 7.71
CA ILE A 209 -10.98 -11.98 6.71
C ILE A 209 -11.50 -13.05 5.73
N LYS A 210 -10.58 -13.82 5.14
CA LYS A 210 -10.90 -14.84 4.13
C LYS A 210 -11.81 -15.95 4.64
N THR A 211 -11.58 -16.46 5.84
CA THR A 211 -12.25 -17.66 6.36
C THR A 211 -13.51 -17.36 7.16
N THR A 212 -13.68 -16.12 7.65
CA THR A 212 -14.75 -15.78 8.59
C THR A 212 -15.48 -14.52 8.19
N LEU A 213 -14.79 -13.37 8.14
CA LEU A 213 -15.49 -12.08 8.02
C LEU A 213 -16.13 -11.86 6.65
N PHE A 214 -15.56 -12.39 5.57
CA PHE A 214 -16.18 -12.35 4.24
C PHE A 214 -17.55 -13.04 4.21
N ALA A 215 -17.69 -14.19 4.87
CA ALA A 215 -18.98 -14.87 4.98
C ALA A 215 -19.95 -14.11 5.90
N GLU A 216 -19.47 -13.65 7.06
CA GLU A 216 -20.27 -12.89 8.04
C GLU A 216 -20.83 -11.59 7.43
N LEU A 217 -20.02 -10.89 6.65
CA LEU A 217 -20.36 -9.60 6.07
C LEU A 217 -20.88 -9.71 4.63
N ASN A 218 -21.03 -10.91 4.06
CA ASN A 218 -21.42 -11.12 2.66
C ASN A 218 -20.64 -10.20 1.70
N MET A 219 -19.31 -10.29 1.74
CA MET A 219 -18.41 -9.51 0.88
C MET A 219 -17.14 -10.31 0.56
N GLN A 220 -16.48 -9.99 -0.54
CA GLN A 220 -15.24 -10.63 -0.96
C GLN A 220 -14.43 -9.71 -1.88
N VAL A 221 -13.69 -8.76 -1.28
CA VAL A 221 -12.74 -7.90 -2.00
C VAL A 221 -11.40 -8.62 -2.24
N LYS A 222 -10.53 -8.03 -3.08
CA LYS A 222 -9.18 -8.56 -3.32
C LYS A 222 -8.29 -8.34 -2.09
N LEU A 223 -7.59 -9.38 -1.64
CA LEU A 223 -6.69 -9.30 -0.48
C LEU A 223 -5.21 -9.30 -0.91
N VAL A 224 -4.37 -8.49 -0.27
CA VAL A 224 -2.92 -8.43 -0.54
C VAL A 224 -2.11 -8.61 0.73
N GLN A 225 -1.22 -9.60 0.73
CA GLN A 225 -0.27 -9.83 1.81
C GLN A 225 0.96 -8.94 1.64
N LEU A 226 1.16 -7.99 2.56
CA LEU A 226 2.39 -7.20 2.59
C LEU A 226 3.54 -8.01 3.18
N VAL A 227 4.76 -7.84 2.67
CA VAL A 227 5.94 -8.59 3.13
C VAL A 227 7.02 -7.63 3.62
N ALA A 228 7.21 -7.62 4.94
CA ALA A 228 8.24 -6.84 5.63
C ALA A 228 9.53 -7.66 5.85
N GLU A 229 10.57 -7.01 6.40
CA GLU A 229 11.66 -7.72 7.04
C GLU A 229 11.29 -8.10 8.48
N THR A 230 11.70 -9.30 8.92
CA THR A 230 11.42 -9.81 10.27
C THR A 230 11.93 -8.87 11.38
N ASN A 231 13.07 -8.21 11.17
CA ASN A 231 13.68 -7.29 12.15
C ASN A 231 12.91 -5.97 12.32
N TRP A 232 11.96 -5.63 11.42
CA TRP A 232 11.14 -4.42 11.54
C TRP A 232 10.10 -4.53 12.66
N GLN A 233 9.77 -5.76 13.10
CA GLN A 233 8.78 -6.02 14.13
C GLN A 233 7.37 -5.46 13.80
N GLU A 234 7.02 -5.44 12.51
CA GLU A 234 5.76 -4.87 12.01
C GLU A 234 4.52 -5.64 12.51
N THR A 235 4.65 -6.96 12.69
CA THR A 235 3.55 -7.83 13.10
C THR A 235 3.92 -8.65 14.33
N GLN A 236 3.02 -8.66 15.32
CA GLN A 236 3.03 -9.66 16.39
C GLN A 236 1.92 -10.68 16.15
N VAL A 237 2.19 -11.93 16.50
CA VAL A 237 1.22 -13.01 16.48
C VAL A 237 1.10 -13.64 17.87
N LEU A 238 -0.12 -14.00 18.25
CA LEU A 238 -0.40 -14.65 19.51
C LEU A 238 -0.16 -16.16 19.41
N ASN A 239 0.88 -16.64 20.07
CA ASN A 239 1.25 -18.06 20.15
C ASN A 239 1.25 -18.48 21.63
N ASN A 240 0.45 -19.48 22.00
CA ASN A 240 0.37 -19.98 23.39
C ASN A 240 0.22 -18.86 24.43
N ASN A 241 -0.75 -17.96 24.22
CA ASN A 241 -1.01 -16.76 25.04
C ASN A 241 0.14 -15.75 25.14
N THR A 242 1.17 -15.85 24.29
CA THR A 242 2.29 -14.92 24.24
C THR A 242 2.36 -14.26 22.87
N TRP A 243 2.48 -12.94 22.84
CA TRP A 243 2.71 -12.21 21.60
C TRP A 243 4.18 -12.29 21.22
N THR A 244 4.45 -12.74 20.00
CA THR A 244 5.81 -12.86 19.46
C THR A 244 5.88 -12.21 18.10
N ASN A 245 7.04 -11.65 17.76
CA ASN A 245 7.29 -11.10 16.42
C ASN A 245 7.06 -12.17 15.34
N TYR A 246 6.37 -11.79 14.26
CA TYR A 246 6.14 -12.66 13.12
C TYR A 246 7.38 -12.76 12.23
N ASN A 247 7.72 -13.97 11.79
CA ASN A 247 8.85 -14.22 10.89
C ASN A 247 8.40 -14.21 9.42
N TYR A 248 8.94 -13.27 8.64
CA TYR A 248 8.66 -13.11 7.21
C TYR A 248 9.65 -13.85 6.29
N ASP A 249 10.74 -14.39 6.81
CA ASP A 249 11.93 -14.83 6.05
C ASP A 249 11.61 -15.88 4.99
N THR A 250 10.59 -16.71 5.24
CA THR A 250 10.19 -17.80 4.35
C THR A 250 9.04 -17.43 3.40
N MET A 251 8.44 -16.24 3.54
CA MET A 251 7.20 -15.88 2.84
C MET A 251 7.37 -15.80 1.31
N LEU A 252 8.53 -15.34 0.83
CA LEU A 252 8.85 -15.25 -0.60
C LEU A 252 9.46 -16.53 -1.19
N THR A 253 9.57 -17.61 -0.41
CA THR A 253 9.92 -18.93 -0.94
C THR A 253 8.75 -19.52 -1.72
N LYS A 254 8.99 -20.53 -2.56
CA LYS A 254 7.91 -21.21 -3.30
C LYS A 254 6.82 -21.76 -2.36
N GLN A 255 7.21 -22.34 -1.22
CA GLN A 255 6.27 -22.87 -0.23
C GLN A 255 5.53 -21.74 0.50
N GLY A 256 6.21 -20.65 0.86
CA GLY A 256 5.58 -19.47 1.45
C GLY A 256 4.51 -18.87 0.53
N LEU A 257 4.83 -18.68 -0.75
CA LEU A 257 3.87 -18.18 -1.75
C LEU A 257 2.67 -19.11 -1.93
N GLN A 258 2.88 -20.44 -1.89
CA GLN A 258 1.78 -21.41 -1.93
C GLN A 258 0.85 -21.27 -0.72
N GLN A 259 1.38 -20.95 0.47
CA GLN A 259 0.57 -20.68 1.64
C GLN A 259 -0.19 -19.35 1.52
N VAL A 260 0.46 -18.30 1.00
CA VAL A 260 -0.16 -16.99 0.76
C VAL A 260 -1.33 -17.09 -0.21
N ALA A 261 -1.17 -17.84 -1.31
CA ALA A 261 -2.19 -18.03 -2.34
C ALA A 261 -3.49 -18.70 -1.84
N GLN A 262 -3.48 -19.30 -0.65
CA GLN A 262 -4.69 -19.88 -0.05
C GLN A 262 -5.65 -18.80 0.47
N TYR A 263 -5.16 -17.60 0.78
CA TYR A 263 -5.96 -16.54 1.39
C TYR A 263 -5.87 -15.18 0.72
N ALA A 264 -4.80 -14.88 -0.02
CA ALA A 264 -4.61 -13.60 -0.71
C ALA A 264 -4.71 -13.73 -2.23
N ASP A 265 -4.98 -12.60 -2.88
CA ASP A 265 -5.01 -12.40 -4.33
C ASP A 265 -3.73 -11.72 -4.85
N GLY A 266 -2.86 -11.27 -3.96
CA GLY A 266 -1.57 -10.67 -4.30
C GLY A 266 -0.61 -10.57 -3.12
N ILE A 267 0.62 -10.19 -3.43
CA ILE A 267 1.66 -9.82 -2.46
C ILE A 267 2.15 -8.40 -2.74
N GLY A 268 2.42 -7.65 -1.68
CA GLY A 268 3.13 -6.38 -1.75
C GLY A 268 4.44 -6.49 -0.98
N PRO A 269 5.54 -6.94 -1.60
CA PRO A 269 6.82 -7.04 -0.90
C PRO A 269 7.55 -5.70 -0.86
N TRP A 270 8.32 -5.44 0.21
CA TRP A 270 9.34 -4.41 0.14
C TRP A 270 10.31 -4.73 -1.01
N HIS A 271 10.61 -3.74 -1.85
CA HIS A 271 11.46 -3.92 -3.04
C HIS A 271 12.84 -4.52 -2.70
N GLY A 272 13.38 -4.22 -1.51
CA GLY A 272 14.68 -4.75 -1.07
C GLY A 272 14.62 -6.24 -0.71
N SER A 273 13.45 -6.77 -0.34
CA SER A 273 13.26 -8.21 -0.16
C SER A 273 13.28 -8.99 -1.48
N LEU A 274 13.03 -8.31 -2.62
CA LEU A 274 13.16 -8.91 -3.95
C LEU A 274 14.60 -8.85 -4.47
N ILE A 275 15.34 -7.78 -4.17
CA ILE A 275 16.72 -7.54 -4.59
C ILE A 275 17.64 -7.49 -3.36
N ILE A 276 18.14 -8.66 -2.97
CA ILE A 276 18.98 -8.82 -1.77
C ILE A 276 20.39 -8.26 -2.01
N GLU A 277 20.86 -7.43 -1.08
CA GLU A 277 22.19 -6.83 -1.08
C GLU A 277 23.32 -7.88 -1.06
N GLY A 278 24.45 -7.57 -1.70
CA GLY A 278 25.64 -8.44 -1.73
C GLY A 278 25.65 -9.50 -2.84
N ARG A 279 24.65 -9.53 -3.73
CA ARG A 279 24.69 -10.33 -4.96
C ARG A 279 25.12 -9.49 -6.15
N ASP A 280 25.72 -10.13 -7.15
CA ASP A 280 25.82 -9.54 -8.49
C ASP A 280 24.42 -9.09 -8.96
N LYS A 281 24.31 -7.86 -9.45
CA LYS A 281 23.07 -7.22 -9.90
C LYS A 281 22.29 -8.11 -10.88
N THR A 282 22.99 -8.79 -11.79
CA THR A 282 22.34 -9.70 -12.77
C THR A 282 21.68 -10.88 -12.07
N GLN A 283 22.35 -11.47 -11.09
CA GLN A 283 21.79 -12.58 -10.30
C GLN A 283 20.63 -12.14 -9.42
N ALA A 284 20.71 -10.96 -8.82
CA ALA A 284 19.64 -10.40 -8.00
C ALA A 284 18.36 -10.16 -8.83
N ILE A 285 18.48 -9.58 -10.03
CA ILE A 285 17.35 -9.40 -10.96
C ILE A 285 16.75 -10.76 -11.36
N LYS A 286 17.57 -11.77 -11.65
CA LYS A 286 17.09 -13.13 -11.99
C LYS A 286 16.34 -13.77 -10.83
N GLN A 287 16.79 -13.56 -9.59
CA GLN A 287 16.09 -14.05 -8.40
C GLN A 287 14.75 -13.33 -8.22
N ALA A 288 14.71 -12.01 -8.30
CA ALA A 288 13.48 -11.23 -8.22
C ALA A 288 12.46 -11.69 -9.26
N LYS A 289 12.87 -11.82 -10.53
CA LYS A 289 12.02 -12.35 -11.62
C LYS A 289 11.46 -13.73 -11.28
N LYS A 290 12.28 -14.61 -10.69
CA LYS A 290 11.83 -15.94 -10.26
C LYS A 290 10.79 -15.88 -9.14
N ILE A 291 10.95 -15.00 -8.16
CA ILE A 291 9.98 -14.80 -7.07
C ILE A 291 8.66 -14.30 -7.66
N VAL A 292 8.70 -13.26 -8.49
CA VAL A 292 7.52 -12.69 -9.15
C VAL A 292 6.80 -13.73 -10.00
N SER A 293 7.53 -14.45 -10.86
CA SER A 293 6.95 -15.51 -11.69
C SER A 293 6.33 -16.66 -10.88
N ASN A 294 6.94 -17.04 -9.75
CA ASN A 294 6.37 -18.04 -8.85
C ASN A 294 5.05 -17.56 -8.23
N ALA A 295 4.96 -16.29 -7.83
CA ALA A 295 3.75 -15.70 -7.28
C ALA A 295 2.64 -15.63 -8.35
N GLN A 296 2.96 -15.14 -9.54
CA GLN A 296 2.01 -15.02 -10.66
C GLN A 296 1.48 -16.38 -11.12
N THR A 297 2.31 -17.43 -11.11
CA THR A 297 1.86 -18.81 -11.44
C THR A 297 0.84 -19.34 -10.43
N LEU A 298 0.81 -18.79 -9.21
CA LEU A 298 -0.17 -19.10 -8.18
C LEU A 298 -1.39 -18.14 -8.19
N GLY A 299 -1.47 -17.25 -9.19
CA GLY A 299 -2.55 -16.26 -9.30
C GLY A 299 -2.38 -15.05 -8.37
N LEU A 300 -1.20 -14.83 -7.79
CA LEU A 300 -0.91 -13.66 -6.96
C LEU A 300 -0.34 -12.53 -7.81
N VAL A 301 -1.00 -11.37 -7.82
CA VAL A 301 -0.39 -10.13 -8.35
C VAL A 301 0.74 -9.65 -7.43
N VAL A 302 1.76 -8.99 -7.99
CA VAL A 302 2.92 -8.51 -7.23
C VAL A 302 3.07 -7.00 -7.33
N HIS A 303 2.81 -6.31 -6.22
CA HIS A 303 2.82 -4.85 -6.11
C HIS A 303 3.88 -4.35 -5.11
N PRO A 304 5.18 -4.31 -5.44
CA PRO A 304 6.22 -3.91 -4.50
C PRO A 304 6.12 -2.44 -4.06
N TYR A 305 6.61 -2.19 -2.85
CA TYR A 305 6.71 -0.86 -2.25
C TYR A 305 8.14 -0.57 -1.75
N THR A 306 8.58 0.69 -1.59
CA THR A 306 8.02 1.92 -2.17
C THR A 306 9.07 2.57 -3.07
N PHE A 307 8.67 2.99 -4.27
CA PHE A 307 9.55 3.61 -5.24
C PHE A 307 9.63 5.12 -5.00
N ARG A 308 10.82 5.58 -4.56
CA ARG A 308 11.10 6.97 -4.19
C ARG A 308 12.28 7.52 -5.00
N LYS A 309 12.08 8.63 -5.72
CA LYS A 309 13.16 9.26 -6.50
C LYS A 309 14.21 9.96 -5.62
N ASP A 310 13.82 10.32 -4.41
CA ASP A 310 14.65 10.98 -3.41
C ASP A 310 15.32 10.01 -2.42
N ASP A 311 15.16 8.70 -2.64
CA ASP A 311 15.70 7.60 -1.82
C ASP A 311 15.92 6.36 -2.71
N LEU A 312 16.91 6.46 -3.61
CA LEU A 312 17.21 5.41 -4.59
C LEU A 312 18.00 4.25 -3.95
N PRO A 313 17.68 2.99 -4.29
CA PRO A 313 18.46 1.85 -3.82
C PRO A 313 19.81 1.77 -4.55
N TRP A 314 20.78 1.11 -3.92
CA TRP A 314 22.16 0.99 -4.41
C TRP A 314 22.30 0.38 -5.82
N TYR A 315 21.31 -0.42 -6.27
CA TYR A 315 21.37 -1.18 -7.52
C TYR A 315 20.86 -0.43 -8.75
N VAL A 316 20.46 0.84 -8.62
CA VAL A 316 19.98 1.71 -9.71
C VAL A 316 20.69 3.05 -9.70
N ASN A 317 20.85 3.65 -10.89
CA ASN A 317 21.49 4.96 -11.04
C ASN A 317 20.47 6.10 -11.15
N SER A 318 19.24 5.79 -11.54
CA SER A 318 18.17 6.76 -11.70
C SER A 318 16.82 6.15 -11.34
N TYR A 319 15.86 7.02 -11.03
CA TYR A 319 14.48 6.61 -10.75
C TYR A 319 13.83 5.94 -11.97
N LYS A 320 14.09 6.47 -13.17
CA LYS A 320 13.63 5.88 -14.45
C LYS A 320 14.15 4.47 -14.65
N ASP A 321 15.45 4.24 -14.46
CA ASP A 321 16.03 2.90 -14.61
C ASP A 321 15.43 1.90 -13.62
N TRP A 322 15.08 2.37 -12.42
CA TRP A 322 14.46 1.54 -11.40
C TRP A 322 13.06 1.06 -11.81
N VAL A 323 12.21 2.00 -12.23
CA VAL A 323 10.85 1.69 -12.70
C VAL A 323 10.90 0.77 -13.94
N ILE A 324 11.74 1.08 -14.93
CA ILE A 324 11.89 0.26 -16.14
C ILE A 324 12.46 -1.13 -15.83
N MET A 325 13.43 -1.25 -14.91
CA MET A 325 13.97 -2.55 -14.51
C MET A 325 12.88 -3.44 -13.92
N TYR A 326 12.03 -2.90 -13.06
CA TYR A 326 10.95 -3.68 -12.44
C TYR A 326 9.88 -4.07 -13.46
N LYS A 327 9.50 -3.17 -14.37
CA LYS A 327 8.58 -3.47 -15.48
C LYS A 327 9.15 -4.53 -16.43
N GLU A 328 10.32 -4.27 -17.01
CA GLU A 328 10.83 -5.02 -18.18
C GLU A 328 11.66 -6.25 -17.83
N LYS A 329 12.27 -6.28 -16.64
CA LYS A 329 13.16 -7.39 -16.24
C LYS A 329 12.58 -8.26 -15.15
N ILE A 330 11.84 -7.67 -14.21
CA ILE A 330 11.23 -8.39 -13.09
C ILE A 330 9.78 -8.78 -13.39
N HIS A 331 9.07 -8.00 -14.22
CA HIS A 331 7.69 -8.22 -14.67
C HIS A 331 6.65 -8.18 -13.55
N ILE A 332 6.72 -7.15 -12.71
CA ILE A 332 5.72 -6.89 -11.66
C ILE A 332 4.38 -6.43 -12.24
N ASP A 333 3.32 -6.55 -11.43
CA ASP A 333 1.95 -6.21 -11.81
C ASP A 333 1.53 -4.78 -11.37
N GLY A 334 2.27 -4.16 -10.46
CA GLY A 334 2.00 -2.80 -9.98
C GLY A 334 3.11 -2.19 -9.12
N ILE A 335 3.10 -0.88 -8.92
CA ILE A 335 4.15 -0.11 -8.22
C ILE A 335 3.50 0.84 -7.22
N PHE A 336 3.88 0.71 -5.95
CA PHE A 336 3.66 1.76 -4.96
C PHE A 336 4.74 2.84 -5.07
N THR A 337 4.32 4.09 -5.23
CA THR A 337 5.25 5.21 -5.41
C THR A 337 4.79 6.50 -4.74
N ASP A 338 5.76 7.27 -4.24
CA ASP A 338 5.56 8.63 -3.74
C ASP A 338 5.51 9.68 -4.87
N PHE A 339 5.91 9.32 -6.10
CA PHE A 339 6.09 10.22 -7.25
C PHE A 339 5.20 9.81 -8.43
N THR A 340 3.88 9.71 -8.17
CA THR A 340 2.85 9.14 -9.05
C THR A 340 2.92 9.61 -10.51
N ALA A 341 2.92 10.92 -10.77
CA ALA A 341 2.95 11.44 -12.14
C ALA A 341 4.20 10.99 -12.91
N GLU A 342 5.37 11.04 -12.26
CA GLU A 342 6.64 10.67 -12.87
C GLU A 342 6.69 9.17 -13.21
N THR A 343 6.15 8.31 -12.33
CA THR A 343 6.02 6.87 -12.61
C THR A 343 5.11 6.60 -13.80
N ILE A 344 3.96 7.27 -13.88
CA ILE A 344 3.03 7.15 -15.01
C ILE A 344 3.72 7.54 -16.32
N ASP A 345 4.44 8.66 -16.33
CA ASP A 345 5.16 9.14 -17.52
C ASP A 345 6.24 8.15 -17.97
N ILE A 346 7.00 7.56 -17.02
CA ILE A 346 8.02 6.55 -17.33
C ILE A 346 7.40 5.27 -17.92
N LEU A 347 6.29 4.78 -17.35
CA LEU A 347 5.62 3.56 -17.83
C LEU A 347 5.00 3.77 -19.21
N LYS A 348 4.39 4.94 -19.47
CA LYS A 348 3.87 5.30 -20.80
C LYS A 348 4.99 5.39 -21.84
N ALA A 349 6.04 6.16 -21.57
CA ALA A 349 7.14 6.37 -22.52
C ALA A 349 7.91 5.09 -22.87
N SER A 350 7.90 4.08 -22.00
CA SER A 350 8.51 2.77 -22.27
C SER A 350 7.60 1.79 -23.02
N SER A 351 6.35 2.14 -23.27
CA SER A 351 5.40 1.32 -24.03
C SER A 351 5.35 1.67 -25.51
N ASP A 352 5.87 2.84 -25.87
CA ASP A 352 5.98 3.36 -27.24
C ASP A 352 7.31 2.97 -27.92
N GLN A 353 8.12 2.13 -27.28
CA GLN A 353 9.38 1.57 -27.78
C GLN A 353 9.25 0.05 -27.93
#